data_AF-A0A531KMV3-F1
#
_entry.id   AF-A0A531KMV3-F1
#
_cell.length_a   1.000
_cell.length_b   1.000
_cell.length_c   1.000
_cell.angle_alpha   90.00
_cell.angle_beta   90.00
_cell.angle_gamma   90.00
#
_symmetry.space_group_name_H-M   'P 1'
#
loop_
_entity.id
_entity.type
_entity.pdbx_description
1 polymer ?
#
loop_
_entity_poly.entity_id
_entity_poly.type
_entity_poly.pdbx_seq_one_letter_code
_entity_poly.pdbx_strand_id
1 'polypeptide(L)'
;PEVLEDDEKFLSRDERYANAFGRAFLTPAESFSESFRQLKEITGKTTRRLIILLAQQYNISRQACGLRLEELGLAKKGTWAWFENNGGITDDHVREVMGEMADRHDPAKSDADRTISHRLSLMAHAAWKRELMSEGQLAELLKVGRVELRGIIDQIELEERDTDELLKLPD
;
A
#
# COMPACT_ATOMS: atom_id res chain seq x y z
N PRO A 1 -8.32 16.65 -4.56
CA PRO A 1 -8.97 16.53 -5.88
C PRO A 1 -8.09 15.67 -6.80
N GLU A 2 -8.39 14.38 -6.89
CA GLU A 2 -7.84 13.54 -7.96
C GLU A 2 -8.53 13.93 -9.26
N VAL A 3 -7.74 14.42 -10.21
CA VAL A 3 -8.24 14.79 -11.54
C VAL A 3 -8.30 13.49 -12.35
N LEU A 4 -9.48 13.16 -12.88
CA LEU A 4 -9.67 12.08 -13.82
C LEU A 4 -8.99 12.44 -15.15
N GLU A 5 -7.87 11.81 -15.45
CA GLU A 5 -7.07 11.94 -16.67
C GLU A 5 -7.55 10.96 -17.76
N ASP A 6 -8.84 10.94 -18.07
CA ASP A 6 -9.42 9.96 -19.02
C ASP A 6 -8.89 10.11 -20.47
N ASP A 7 -8.11 11.14 -20.79
CA ASP A 7 -7.58 11.39 -22.15
C ASP A 7 -6.18 12.05 -22.16
N GLU A 8 -5.35 11.82 -21.13
CA GLU A 8 -3.96 12.33 -21.16
C GLU A 8 -3.14 11.61 -22.24
N LYS A 9 -2.81 12.36 -23.30
CA LYS A 9 -1.74 11.95 -24.21
C LYS A 9 -0.45 12.18 -23.46
N PHE A 10 0.31 11.14 -23.14
CA PHE A 10 1.69 11.30 -22.66
C PHE A 10 2.51 12.05 -23.73
N LEU A 11 2.62 13.37 -23.56
CA LEU A 11 3.10 14.30 -24.59
C LEU A 11 4.63 14.30 -24.61
N SER A 12 5.27 14.09 -23.46
CA SER A 12 6.73 14.06 -23.36
C SER A 12 7.28 12.63 -23.51
N ARG A 13 8.51 12.54 -24.03
CA ARG A 13 9.25 11.27 -24.09
C ARG A 13 9.44 10.67 -22.70
N ASP A 14 9.63 11.53 -21.70
CA ASP A 14 9.94 11.14 -20.33
C ASP A 14 8.70 10.56 -19.63
N GLU A 15 7.51 11.13 -19.84
CA GLU A 15 6.23 10.55 -19.40
C GLU A 15 5.99 9.17 -20.01
N ARG A 16 6.20 9.04 -21.33
CA ARG A 16 6.03 7.76 -22.03
C ARG A 16 6.98 6.70 -21.45
N TYR A 17 8.23 7.09 -21.18
CA TYR A 17 9.20 6.20 -20.55
C TYR A 17 8.79 5.85 -19.12
N ALA A 18 8.46 6.83 -18.27
CA ALA A 18 8.10 6.60 -16.88
C ALA A 18 6.91 5.64 -16.76
N ASN A 19 5.88 5.83 -17.58
CA ASN A 19 4.71 4.97 -17.58
C ASN A 19 5.04 3.55 -18.09
N ALA A 20 5.81 3.43 -19.17
CA ALA A 20 6.24 2.11 -19.66
C ALA A 20 7.17 1.39 -18.67
N PHE A 21 8.08 2.12 -18.02
CA PHE A 21 9.04 1.60 -17.05
C PHE A 21 8.32 1.04 -15.84
N GLY A 22 7.40 1.80 -15.22
CA GLY A 22 6.65 1.33 -14.05
C GLY A 22 5.92 0.02 -14.33
N ARG A 23 5.26 -0.10 -15.48
CA ARG A 23 4.59 -1.34 -15.91
C ARG A 23 5.56 -2.48 -16.14
N ALA A 24 6.65 -2.25 -16.87
CA ALA A 24 7.64 -3.29 -17.18
C ALA A 24 8.39 -3.77 -15.95
N PHE A 25 8.63 -2.88 -14.97
CA PHE A 25 9.31 -3.18 -13.72
C PHE A 25 8.41 -3.96 -12.75
N LEU A 26 7.18 -3.47 -12.51
CA LEU A 26 6.26 -4.11 -11.57
C LEU A 26 5.60 -5.36 -12.15
N THR A 27 5.34 -5.39 -13.47
CA THR A 27 4.66 -6.51 -14.13
C THR A 27 5.40 -6.97 -15.40
N PRO A 28 6.59 -7.62 -15.25
CA PRO A 28 7.32 -8.14 -16.39
C PRO A 28 6.48 -9.15 -17.17
N ALA A 29 6.39 -8.95 -18.49
CA ALA A 29 5.39 -9.61 -19.35
C ALA A 29 5.39 -11.14 -19.21
N GLU A 30 6.57 -11.77 -19.19
CA GLU A 30 6.71 -13.22 -19.10
C GLU A 30 6.19 -13.76 -17.76
N SER A 31 6.76 -13.28 -16.64
CA SER A 31 6.38 -13.69 -15.28
C SER A 31 4.89 -13.46 -14.99
N PHE A 32 4.36 -12.31 -15.41
CA PHE A 32 2.97 -11.94 -15.22
C PHE A 32 2.03 -12.84 -16.03
N SER A 33 2.40 -13.13 -17.29
CA SER A 33 1.63 -14.03 -18.16
C SER A 33 1.63 -15.47 -17.66
N GLU A 34 2.74 -15.93 -17.07
CA GLU A 34 2.83 -17.27 -16.48
C GLU A 34 1.97 -17.38 -15.22
N SER A 35 2.09 -16.41 -14.30
CA SER A 35 1.29 -16.36 -13.07
C SER A 35 -0.21 -16.32 -13.37
N PHE A 36 -0.60 -15.53 -14.39
CA PHE A 36 -1.97 -15.49 -14.87
C PHE A 36 -2.45 -16.85 -15.38
N ARG A 37 -1.64 -17.55 -16.20
CA ARG A 37 -2.00 -18.85 -16.76
C ARG A 37 -2.18 -19.90 -15.66
N GLN A 38 -1.26 -19.96 -14.69
CA GLN A 38 -1.36 -20.87 -13.54
C GLN A 38 -2.66 -20.64 -12.75
N LEU A 39 -3.01 -19.39 -12.45
CA LEU A 39 -4.27 -19.07 -11.77
C LEU A 39 -5.49 -19.39 -12.63
N LYS A 40 -5.41 -19.14 -13.94
CA LYS A 40 -6.51 -19.38 -14.88
C LYS A 40 -6.78 -20.87 -15.09
N GLU A 41 -5.77 -21.72 -15.02
CA GLU A 41 -5.96 -23.18 -15.04
C GLU A 41 -6.81 -23.65 -13.85
N ILE A 42 -6.62 -23.04 -12.68
CA ILE A 42 -7.38 -23.35 -11.46
C ILE A 42 -8.82 -22.82 -11.56
N THR A 43 -9.00 -21.57 -11.98
CA THR A 43 -10.34 -20.93 -11.99
C THR A 43 -11.15 -21.21 -13.25
N GLY A 44 -10.52 -21.69 -14.32
CA GLY A 44 -11.10 -21.92 -15.65
C GLY A 44 -11.48 -20.65 -16.44
N LYS A 45 -11.73 -19.53 -15.75
CA LYS A 45 -12.14 -18.24 -16.33
C LYS A 45 -11.44 -17.08 -15.62
N THR A 46 -11.41 -15.92 -16.28
CA THR A 46 -10.97 -14.66 -15.68
C THR A 46 -12.05 -14.17 -14.70
N THR A 47 -11.92 -14.51 -13.42
CA THR A 47 -12.89 -14.17 -12.35
C THR A 47 -12.37 -13.04 -11.46
N ARG A 48 -13.25 -12.44 -10.63
CA ARG A 48 -12.84 -11.45 -9.61
C ARG A 48 -11.76 -12.01 -8.69
N ARG A 49 -11.93 -13.27 -8.24
CA ARG A 49 -10.94 -13.98 -7.40
C ARG A 49 -9.57 -14.04 -8.06
N LEU A 50 -9.52 -14.38 -9.35
CA LEU A 50 -8.26 -14.42 -10.09
C LEU A 50 -7.60 -13.03 -10.14
N ILE A 51 -8.36 -11.98 -10.45
CA ILE A 51 -7.82 -10.60 -10.49
C ILE A 51 -7.29 -10.17 -9.12
N ILE A 52 -8.01 -10.48 -8.03
CA ILE A 52 -7.60 -10.16 -6.66
C ILE A 52 -6.27 -10.85 -6.31
N LEU A 53 -6.17 -12.16 -6.55
CA LEU A 53 -4.96 -12.93 -6.25
C LEU A 53 -3.76 -12.46 -7.05
N LEU A 54 -3.94 -12.22 -8.35
CA LEU A 54 -2.86 -11.77 -9.23
C LEU A 54 -2.42 -10.34 -8.90
N ALA A 55 -3.36 -9.44 -8.60
CA ALA A 55 -3.05 -8.07 -8.20
C ALA A 55 -2.23 -8.04 -6.90
N GLN A 56 -2.60 -8.89 -5.93
CA GLN A 56 -1.86 -9.01 -4.68
C GLN A 56 -0.44 -9.56 -4.90
N GLN A 57 -0.27 -10.59 -5.74
CA GLN A 57 1.04 -11.17 -6.03
C GLN A 57 2.04 -10.15 -6.56
N TYR A 58 1.56 -9.18 -7.34
CA TYR A 58 2.39 -8.13 -7.96
C TYR A 58 2.33 -6.78 -7.20
N ASN A 59 1.61 -6.69 -6.08
CA ASN A 59 1.40 -5.46 -5.32
C ASN A 59 0.94 -4.26 -6.17
N ILE A 60 -0.01 -4.50 -7.07
CA ILE A 60 -0.61 -3.47 -7.92
C ILE A 60 -2.11 -3.35 -7.69
N SER A 61 -2.71 -2.26 -8.17
CA SER A 61 -4.16 -2.12 -8.10
C SER A 61 -4.88 -3.17 -8.96
N ARG A 62 -6.11 -3.51 -8.57
CA ARG A 62 -7.01 -4.41 -9.33
C ARG A 62 -7.23 -3.91 -10.76
N GLN A 63 -7.34 -2.59 -10.92
CA GLN A 63 -7.44 -1.92 -12.22
C GLN A 63 -6.19 -2.11 -13.06
N ALA A 64 -5.01 -1.84 -12.49
CA ALA A 64 -3.75 -2.02 -13.18
C ALA A 64 -3.57 -3.48 -13.63
N CYS A 65 -3.95 -4.44 -12.79
CA CYS A 65 -3.95 -5.87 -13.14
C CYS A 65 -4.86 -6.18 -14.34
N GLY A 66 -6.11 -5.71 -14.31
CA GLY A 66 -7.07 -5.89 -15.40
C GLY A 66 -6.57 -5.27 -16.72
N LEU A 67 -6.12 -4.02 -16.69
CA LEU A 67 -5.60 -3.32 -17.86
C LEU A 67 -4.33 -3.98 -18.40
N ARG A 68 -3.45 -4.48 -17.53
CA ARG A 68 -2.23 -5.19 -17.95
C ARG A 68 -2.54 -6.50 -18.67
N LEU A 69 -3.55 -7.24 -18.21
CA LEU A 69 -4.02 -8.45 -18.90
C LEU A 69 -4.56 -8.15 -20.29
N GLU A 70 -5.25 -7.02 -20.46
CA GLU A 70 -5.73 -6.57 -21.78
C GLU A 70 -4.57 -6.13 -22.67
N GLU A 71 -3.62 -5.36 -22.15
CA GLU A 71 -2.43 -4.88 -22.87
C GLU A 71 -1.60 -6.05 -23.43
N LEU A 72 -1.44 -7.12 -22.65
CA LEU A 72 -0.71 -8.32 -23.05
C LEU A 72 -1.53 -9.32 -23.89
N GLY A 73 -2.81 -9.03 -24.15
CA GLY A 73 -3.71 -9.93 -24.89
C GLY A 73 -4.08 -11.22 -24.15
N LEU A 74 -3.88 -11.28 -22.83
CA LEU A 74 -4.23 -12.42 -21.98
C LEU A 74 -5.72 -12.45 -21.61
N ALA A 75 -6.35 -11.27 -21.63
CA ALA A 75 -7.78 -11.07 -21.51
C ALA A 75 -8.31 -10.25 -22.70
N LYS A 76 -9.62 -10.35 -22.97
CA LYS A 76 -10.25 -9.57 -24.04
C LYS A 76 -10.24 -8.09 -23.68
N LYS A 77 -9.95 -7.20 -24.65
CA LYS A 77 -10.08 -5.75 -24.44
C LYS A 77 -11.49 -5.40 -23.90
N GLY A 78 -11.54 -4.57 -22.85
CA GLY A 78 -12.77 -4.22 -22.12
C GLY A 78 -13.19 -5.20 -21.02
N THR A 79 -12.31 -6.13 -20.62
CA THR A 79 -12.51 -7.00 -19.45
C THR A 79 -12.59 -6.19 -18.15
N TRP A 80 -11.72 -5.20 -17.96
CA TRP A 80 -11.75 -4.31 -16.81
C TRP A 80 -13.03 -3.48 -16.79
N ALA A 81 -13.36 -2.85 -17.91
CA ALA A 81 -14.61 -2.09 -18.06
C ALA A 81 -15.84 -2.96 -17.79
N TRP A 82 -15.81 -4.25 -18.16
CA TRP A 82 -16.88 -5.17 -17.80
C TRP A 82 -16.96 -5.38 -16.28
N PHE A 83 -15.85 -5.59 -15.57
CA PHE A 83 -15.89 -5.70 -14.10
C PHE A 83 -16.47 -4.44 -13.47
N GLU A 84 -15.99 -3.26 -13.87
CA GLU A 84 -16.45 -1.97 -13.36
C GLU A 84 -17.97 -1.79 -13.56
N ASN A 85 -18.47 -2.06 -14.77
CA ASN A 85 -19.89 -1.96 -15.08
C ASN A 85 -20.76 -3.06 -14.45
N ASN A 86 -20.18 -4.13 -13.93
CA ASN A 86 -20.88 -5.25 -13.31
C ASN A 86 -20.60 -5.33 -11.80
N GLY A 87 -20.60 -4.19 -11.11
CA GLY A 87 -20.46 -4.13 -9.64
C GLY A 87 -19.02 -4.11 -9.13
N GLY A 88 -18.04 -3.93 -10.02
CA GLY A 88 -16.63 -3.75 -9.68
C GLY A 88 -15.99 -4.94 -8.98
N ILE A 89 -14.84 -4.65 -8.36
CA ILE A 89 -14.13 -5.55 -7.45
C ILE A 89 -13.96 -4.82 -6.12
N THR A 90 -14.98 -4.89 -5.27
CA THR A 90 -15.03 -4.24 -3.94
C THR A 90 -14.08 -4.89 -2.92
N ASP A 91 -13.86 -4.20 -1.79
CA ASP A 91 -13.05 -4.72 -0.69
C ASP A 91 -13.73 -5.90 0.04
N ASP A 92 -15.06 -5.99 -0.02
CA ASP A 92 -15.78 -7.17 0.47
C ASP A 92 -15.36 -8.43 -0.30
N HIS A 93 -15.26 -8.35 -1.63
CA HIS A 93 -14.73 -9.47 -2.44
C HIS A 93 -13.27 -9.80 -2.07
N VAL A 94 -12.47 -8.79 -1.69
CA VAL A 94 -11.08 -9.02 -1.26
C VAL A 94 -11.07 -9.79 0.07
N ARG A 95 -11.89 -9.39 1.04
CA ARG A 95 -12.04 -10.12 2.31
C ARG A 95 -12.56 -11.53 2.11
N GLU A 96 -13.51 -11.75 1.21
CA GLU A 96 -13.98 -13.11 0.86
C GLU A 96 -12.88 -13.99 0.26
N VAL A 97 -11.99 -13.41 -0.56
CA VAL A 97 -10.94 -14.17 -1.24
C VAL A 97 -9.74 -14.44 -0.32
N MET A 98 -9.36 -13.45 0.47
CA MET A 98 -8.10 -13.43 1.25
C MET A 98 -8.32 -13.74 2.74
N GLY A 99 -9.55 -13.72 3.24
CA GLY A 99 -9.86 -13.87 4.66
C GLY A 99 -9.14 -12.84 5.52
N GLU A 100 -8.61 -13.27 6.67
CA GLU A 100 -7.84 -12.43 7.60
C GLU A 100 -6.57 -11.82 6.97
N MET A 101 -6.10 -12.33 5.84
CA MET A 101 -4.96 -11.72 5.13
C MET A 101 -5.34 -10.41 4.43
N ALA A 102 -6.63 -10.14 4.20
CA ALA A 102 -7.09 -8.84 3.67
C ALA A 102 -6.87 -7.71 4.68
N ASP A 103 -6.97 -8.02 5.97
CA ASP A 103 -6.89 -7.04 7.06
C ASP A 103 -5.46 -6.92 7.63
N ARG A 104 -4.50 -7.71 7.10
CA ARG A 104 -3.08 -7.50 7.41
C ARG A 104 -2.66 -6.16 6.82
N HIS A 105 -2.48 -5.16 7.67
CA HIS A 105 -1.88 -3.89 7.28
C HIS A 105 -0.58 -4.18 6.54
N ASP A 106 -0.48 -3.66 5.32
CA ASP A 106 0.79 -3.59 4.61
C ASP A 106 1.74 -2.79 5.52
N PRO A 107 2.85 -3.40 6.01
CA PRO A 107 3.76 -2.71 6.91
C PRO A 107 4.33 -1.44 6.26
N ALA A 108 4.42 -1.38 4.92
CA ALA A 108 4.81 -0.16 4.21
C ALA A 108 3.72 0.93 4.22
N LYS A 109 2.43 0.56 4.34
CA LYS A 109 1.32 1.52 4.53
C LYS A 109 1.12 1.93 5.98
N SER A 110 1.56 1.11 6.93
CA SER A 110 1.43 1.43 8.36
C SER A 110 2.08 2.76 8.74
N ASP A 111 3.14 3.19 8.04
CA ASP A 111 3.75 4.51 8.22
C ASP A 111 2.91 5.64 7.61
N ALA A 112 2.24 5.37 6.48
CA ALA A 112 1.32 6.32 5.83
C ALA A 112 0.03 6.54 6.64
N ASP A 113 -0.38 5.54 7.43
CA ASP A 113 -1.54 5.62 8.31
C ASP A 113 -1.26 6.42 9.61
N ARG A 114 0.01 6.79 9.87
CA ARG A 114 0.37 7.59 11.06
C ARG A 114 -0.05 9.05 10.88
N THR A 115 -0.62 9.62 11.93
CA THR A 115 -1.01 11.04 11.98
C THR A 115 0.18 11.99 11.79
N ILE A 116 1.37 11.57 12.23
CA ILE A 116 2.64 12.25 11.99
C ILE A 116 3.69 11.23 11.55
N SER A 117 4.61 11.65 10.68
CA SER A 117 5.71 10.79 10.22
C SER A 117 6.53 10.25 11.39
N HIS A 118 7.05 9.02 11.27
CA HIS A 118 7.88 8.41 12.31
C HIS A 118 9.03 9.30 12.80
N ARG A 119 9.71 10.01 11.88
CA ARG A 119 10.78 10.96 12.23
C ARG A 119 10.28 12.09 13.15
N LEU A 120 9.09 12.62 12.90
CA LEU A 120 8.51 13.67 13.74
C LEU A 120 8.14 13.14 15.13
N SER A 121 7.64 11.90 15.23
CA SER A 121 7.41 11.23 16.51
C SER A 121 8.68 11.15 17.35
N LEU A 122 9.81 10.74 16.74
CA LEU A 122 11.10 10.65 17.42
C LEU A 122 11.62 12.04 17.85
N MET A 123 11.46 13.06 17.01
CA MET A 123 11.84 14.44 17.35
C MET A 123 10.99 15.00 18.50
N ALA A 124 9.68 14.70 18.52
CA ALA A 124 8.78 15.10 19.58
C ALA A 124 9.15 14.45 20.92
N HIS A 125 9.42 13.13 20.91
CA HIS A 125 9.91 12.41 22.07
C HIS A 125 11.24 12.99 22.58
N ALA A 126 12.22 13.21 21.69
CA ALA A 126 13.51 13.78 22.09
C ALA A 126 13.40 15.21 22.65
N ALA A 127 12.49 16.04 22.12
CA ALA A 127 12.24 17.38 22.65
C ALA A 127 11.55 17.35 24.02
N TRP A 128 10.60 16.42 24.21
CA TRP A 128 9.91 16.20 25.48
C TRP A 128 10.86 15.67 26.56
N LYS A 129 11.67 14.64 26.25
CA LYS A 129 12.66 14.02 27.15
C LYS A 129 13.74 15.00 27.62
N ARG A 130 14.03 16.02 26.80
CA ARG A 130 14.98 17.10 27.12
C ARG A 130 14.31 18.33 27.75
N GLU A 131 13.02 18.23 28.08
CA GLU A 131 12.20 19.30 28.67
C GLU A 131 12.18 20.60 27.83
N LEU A 132 12.45 20.52 26.52
CA LEU A 132 12.46 21.69 25.63
C LEU A 132 11.05 22.21 25.34
N MET A 133 10.07 21.30 25.36
CA MET A 133 8.66 21.59 25.14
C MET A 133 7.80 20.63 25.97
N SER A 134 6.72 21.15 26.55
CA SER A 134 5.71 20.32 27.21
C SER A 134 4.89 19.51 26.20
N GLU A 135 4.27 18.42 26.67
CA GLU A 135 3.31 17.62 25.90
C GLU A 135 2.22 18.50 25.25
N GLY A 136 1.69 19.47 26.00
CA GLY A 136 0.66 20.38 25.48
C GLY A 136 1.14 21.25 24.33
N GLN A 137 2.37 21.77 24.41
CA GLN A 137 2.97 22.60 23.35
C GLN A 137 3.31 21.78 22.11
N LEU A 138 3.78 20.54 22.29
CA LEU A 138 4.06 19.61 21.19
C LEU A 138 2.77 19.20 20.47
N ALA A 139 1.68 18.93 21.20
CA ALA A 139 0.40 18.57 20.62
C ALA A 139 -0.16 19.72 19.77
N GLU A 140 -0.05 20.95 20.26
CA GLU A 140 -0.45 22.14 19.53
C GLU A 140 0.41 22.41 18.28
N LEU A 141 1.72 22.17 18.38
CA LEU A 141 2.66 22.34 17.27
C LEU A 141 2.40 21.32 16.15
N LEU A 142 2.20 20.06 16.52
CA LEU A 142 2.02 18.94 15.58
C LEU A 142 0.56 18.78 15.13
N LYS A 143 -0.37 19.57 15.66
CA LYS A 143 -1.81 19.52 15.37
C LYS A 143 -2.42 18.14 15.63
N VAL A 144 -1.99 17.50 16.71
CA VAL A 144 -2.48 16.19 17.18
C VAL A 144 -3.18 16.31 18.53
N GLY A 145 -3.98 15.31 18.89
CA GLY A 145 -4.58 15.27 20.23
C GLY A 145 -3.52 15.09 21.32
N ARG A 146 -3.73 15.65 22.52
CA ARG A 146 -2.80 15.43 23.65
C ARG A 146 -2.68 13.96 24.03
N VAL A 147 -3.82 13.25 24.09
CA VAL A 147 -3.87 11.81 24.38
C VAL A 147 -3.12 10.99 23.32
N GLU A 148 -3.25 11.40 22.06
CA GLU A 148 -2.56 10.75 20.95
C GLU A 148 -1.04 10.98 21.03
N LEU A 149 -0.61 12.22 21.26
CA LEU A 149 0.82 12.53 21.45
C LEU A 149 1.42 11.75 22.63
N ARG A 150 0.67 11.63 23.74
CA ARG A 150 1.09 10.81 24.88
C ARG A 150 1.30 9.36 24.49
N GLY A 151 0.35 8.76 23.76
CA GLY A 151 0.51 7.40 23.26
C GLY A 151 1.75 7.23 22.38
N ILE A 152 2.05 8.22 21.53
CA ILE A 152 3.27 8.21 20.71
C ILE A 152 4.54 8.25 21.57
N ILE A 153 4.58 9.11 22.59
CA ILE A 153 5.73 9.25 23.50
C ILE A 153 5.92 7.96 24.32
N ASP A 154 4.84 7.45 24.92
CA ASP A 154 4.87 6.25 25.76
C ASP A 154 5.32 5.02 24.96
N GLN A 155 4.86 4.88 23.70
CA GLN A 155 5.26 3.80 22.81
C GLN A 155 6.76 3.85 22.50
N ILE A 156 7.31 5.04 22.22
CA ILE A 156 8.75 5.20 21.94
C ILE A 156 9.58 4.93 23.20
N GLU A 157 9.12 5.36 24.38
CA GLU A 157 9.80 5.03 25.64
C GLU A 157 9.83 3.52 25.89
N LEU A 158 8.74 2.80 25.60
CA LEU A 158 8.67 1.35 25.75
C LEU A 158 9.66 0.66 24.81
N GLU A 159 9.69 1.08 23.53
CA GLU A 159 10.64 0.56 22.53
C GLU A 159 12.11 0.82 22.92
N GLU A 160 12.43 2.00 23.45
CA GLU A 160 13.79 2.31 23.97
C GLU A 160 14.15 1.38 25.14
N ARG A 161 13.24 1.15 26.10
CA ARG A 161 13.48 0.27 27.26
C ARG A 161 13.70 -1.19 26.85
N ASP A 162 12.86 -1.72 25.96
CA ASP A 162 12.98 -3.10 25.48
C ASP A 162 14.29 -3.32 24.71
N THR A 163 14.74 -2.32 23.96
CA THR A 163 16.02 -2.37 23.21
C THR A 163 17.23 -2.35 24.15
N ASP A 164 17.18 -1.53 25.20
CA ASP A 164 18.24 -1.47 26.22
C ASP A 164 18.35 -2.76 27.06
N GLU A 165 17.24 -3.48 27.27
CA GLU A 165 17.26 -4.79 27.95
C GLU A 165 17.88 -5.89 27.08
N LEU A 166 17.67 -5.84 25.76
CA LEU A 166 18.23 -6.82 24.82
C LEU A 166 19.76 -6.72 24.65
N LEU A 167 20.32 -5.53 24.87
CA LEU A 167 21.75 -5.23 24.71
C LEU A 167 22.59 -5.51 25.98
N LYS A 168 21.97 -5.87 27.10
CA LYS A 168 22.68 -6.32 28.31
C LYS A 168 23.17 -7.75 28.10
N LEU A 169 24.37 -7.88 27.51
CA LEU A 169 25.08 -9.15 27.44
C LEU A 169 25.37 -9.64 28.88
N PRO A 170 25.19 -10.94 29.18
CA PRO A 170 25.57 -11.49 30.48
C PRO A 170 27.10 -11.40 30.67
N ASP A 171 27.51 -11.09 31.91
CA ASP A 171 28.92 -10.96 32.33
C ASP A 171 29.77 -12.22 32.06
#